data_AF-A0A2D5HLZ1-F1
#
_entry.id   AF-A0A2D5HLZ1-F1
#
_cell.length_a   1.000
_cell.length_b   1.000
_cell.length_c   1.000
_cell.angle_alpha   90.00
_cell.angle_beta   90.00
_cell.angle_gamma   90.00
#
_symmetry.space_group_name_H-M   'P 1'
#
loop_
_entity.id
_entity.type
_entity.pdbx_description
1 polymer ?
#
loop_
_entity_poly.entity_id
_entity_poly.type
_entity_poly.pdbx_seq_one_letter_code
_entity_poly.pdbx_strand_id
1 'polypeptide(L)'
;MKNNNYKQKLIKKLKYRSIYSGSKESDFILSNFAKKNLNNLSISELESYEKFLTLGDVNIWNWVSKNETTPFFEDQNYVKFILLMRNN
;
A
#
# COMPACT_ATOMS: atom_id res chain seq x y z
N MET A 1 -19.11 -0.15 18.41
CA MET A 1 -19.44 0.49 17.10
C MET A 1 -18.42 1.54 16.61
N LYS A 2 -17.39 1.93 17.38
CA LYS A 2 -16.38 2.94 16.97
C LYS A 2 -15.40 2.48 15.87
N ASN A 3 -15.03 1.20 15.84
CA ASN A 3 -13.96 0.69 14.96
C ASN A 3 -14.33 0.69 13.47
N ASN A 4 -15.62 0.53 13.13
CA ASN A 4 -16.04 0.43 11.73
C ASN A 4 -16.01 1.80 11.01
N ASN A 5 -16.41 2.87 11.69
CA ASN A 5 -16.35 4.23 11.13
C ASN A 5 -14.89 4.67 10.89
N TYR A 6 -14.00 4.35 11.83
CA TYR A 6 -12.57 4.62 11.69
C TYR A 6 -11.95 3.87 10.50
N LYS A 7 -12.19 2.55 10.40
CA LYS A 7 -11.70 1.73 9.29
C LYS A 7 -12.12 2.30 7.93
N GLN A 8 -13.39 2.67 7.76
CA GLN A 8 -13.89 3.21 6.51
C GLN A 8 -13.26 4.58 6.15
N LYS A 9 -13.06 5.45 7.15
CA LYS A 9 -12.33 6.73 6.94
C LYS A 9 -10.89 6.49 6.50
N LEU A 10 -10.22 5.52 7.13
CA LEU A 10 -8.84 5.16 6.78
C LEU A 10 -8.73 4.59 5.36
N ILE A 11 -9.63 3.68 4.97
CA ILE A 11 -9.69 3.14 3.60
C ILE A 11 -9.88 4.28 2.59
N LYS A 12 -10.82 5.21 2.83
CA LYS A 12 -11.07 6.33 1.92
C LYS A 12 -9.83 7.20 1.73
N LYS A 13 -9.13 7.52 2.82
CA LYS A 13 -7.87 8.28 2.82
C LYS A 13 -6.78 7.55 2.03
N LEU A 14 -6.61 6.25 2.24
CA LEU A 14 -5.57 5.45 1.61
C LEU A 14 -5.83 5.23 0.11
N LYS A 15 -7.10 5.07 -0.31
CA LYS A 15 -7.46 5.06 -1.73
C LYS A 15 -7.06 6.35 -2.43
N TYR A 16 -7.33 7.50 -1.81
CA TYR A 16 -6.92 8.80 -2.36
C TYR A 16 -5.40 8.90 -2.48
N ARG A 17 -4.65 8.59 -1.41
CA ARG A 17 -3.18 8.63 -1.44
C ARG A 17 -2.56 7.69 -2.48
N SER A 18 -3.21 6.56 -2.78
CA SER A 18 -2.70 5.57 -3.75
C SER A 18 -2.93 5.97 -5.22
N ILE A 19 -3.61 7.09 -5.50
CA ILE A 19 -3.94 7.57 -6.86
C ILE A 19 -3.04 8.74 -7.29
N TYR A 20 -2.35 9.41 -6.34
CA TYR A 20 -1.55 10.61 -6.60
C TYR A 20 -0.09 10.37 -6.26
N SER A 21 0.46 9.28 -6.80
CA SER A 21 1.87 8.95 -6.72
C SER A 21 2.63 9.64 -7.85
N GLY A 22 3.93 9.90 -7.68
CA GLY A 22 4.72 10.76 -8.58
C GLY A 22 4.91 10.28 -10.03
N SER A 23 4.46 9.06 -10.38
CA SER A 23 4.60 8.48 -11.72
C SER A 23 3.37 7.65 -12.15
N LYS A 24 3.14 7.50 -13.46
CA LYS A 24 1.99 6.74 -13.99
C LYS A 24 2.06 5.26 -13.65
N GLU A 25 3.26 4.70 -13.63
CA GLU A 25 3.53 3.29 -13.31
C GLU A 25 3.22 3.01 -11.84
N SER A 26 3.72 3.85 -10.94
CA SER A 26 3.41 3.76 -9.51
C SER A 26 1.92 3.99 -9.23
N ASP A 27 1.27 4.90 -9.98
CA ASP A 27 -0.16 5.17 -9.83
C ASP A 27 -1.00 3.95 -10.19
N PHE A 28 -0.65 3.29 -11.30
CA PHE A 28 -1.38 2.12 -11.75
C PHE A 28 -1.31 1.00 -10.71
N ILE A 29 -0.11 0.69 -10.21
CA ILE A 29 0.07 -0.43 -9.29
C ILE A 29 -0.52 -0.16 -7.91
N LEU A 30 -0.32 1.05 -7.36
CA LEU A 30 -0.85 1.44 -6.06
C LEU A 30 -2.37 1.57 -6.10
N SER A 31 -2.94 2.15 -7.16
CA SER A 31 -4.39 2.27 -7.28
C SER A 31 -5.08 0.91 -7.48
N ASN A 32 -4.49 -0.01 -8.25
CA ASN A 32 -4.99 -1.37 -8.42
C ASN A 32 -4.95 -2.15 -7.09
N PHE A 33 -3.81 -2.08 -6.39
CA PHE A 33 -3.68 -2.67 -5.05
C PHE A 33 -4.72 -2.11 -4.08
N ALA A 34 -4.89 -0.79 -4.06
CA ALA A 34 -5.80 -0.12 -3.15
C ALA A 34 -7.27 -0.52 -3.36
N LYS A 35 -7.67 -0.66 -4.63
CA LYS A 35 -9.03 -1.09 -5.01
C LYS A 35 -9.31 -2.53 -4.60
N LYS A 36 -8.35 -3.44 -4.83
CA LYS A 36 -8.52 -4.88 -4.59
C LYS A 36 -8.36 -5.28 -3.12
N ASN A 37 -7.47 -4.65 -2.37
CA ASN A 37 -7.01 -5.18 -1.08
C ASN A 37 -7.50 -4.40 0.15
N LEU A 38 -7.64 -3.07 0.12
CA LEU A 38 -7.83 -2.26 1.34
C LEU A 38 -9.09 -2.63 2.15
N ASN A 39 -10.16 -3.07 1.50
CA ASN A 39 -11.37 -3.49 2.20
C ASN A 39 -11.14 -4.73 3.08
N ASN A 40 -10.23 -5.61 2.65
CA ASN A 40 -9.93 -6.89 3.29
C ASN A 40 -8.85 -6.78 4.37
N LEU A 41 -8.11 -5.67 4.41
CA LEU A 41 -7.10 -5.42 5.44
C LEU A 41 -7.74 -5.12 6.79
N SER A 42 -7.09 -5.56 7.86
CA SER A 42 -7.36 -5.14 9.24
C SER A 42 -6.98 -3.67 9.45
N ILE A 43 -7.41 -3.07 10.57
CA ILE A 43 -7.06 -1.68 10.89
C ILE A 43 -5.54 -1.52 11.03
N SER A 44 -4.87 -2.45 11.71
CA SER A 44 -3.41 -2.43 11.88
C SER A 44 -2.68 -2.51 10.52
N GLU A 45 -3.15 -3.37 9.61
CA GLU A 45 -2.57 -3.45 8.26
C GLU A 45 -2.81 -2.17 7.44
N LEU A 46 -3.95 -1.50 7.62
CA LEU A 46 -4.21 -0.21 6.98
C LEU A 46 -3.29 0.89 7.53
N GLU A 47 -3.01 0.90 8.82
CA GLU A 47 -2.03 1.80 9.45
C GLU A 47 -0.61 1.50 8.95
N SER A 48 -0.23 0.22 8.82
CA SER A 48 1.03 -0.19 8.18
C SER A 48 1.08 0.26 6.73
N TYR A 49 0.01 0.10 5.96
CA TYR A 49 -0.04 0.57 4.57
C TYR A 49 0.08 2.10 4.49
N GLU A 50 -0.47 2.84 5.45
CA GLU A 50 -0.28 4.28 5.52
C GLU A 50 1.20 4.65 5.64
N LYS A 51 1.93 3.98 6.54
CA LYS A 51 3.37 4.19 6.72
C LYS A 51 4.16 3.71 5.49
N PHE A 52 3.76 2.59 4.89
CA PHE A 52 4.38 2.07 3.67
C PHE A 52 4.37 3.09 2.54
N LEU A 53 3.26 3.80 2.31
CA LEU A 53 3.18 4.86 1.29
C LEU A 53 4.18 6.01 1.53
N THR A 54 4.64 6.22 2.77
CA THR A 54 5.63 7.27 3.08
C THR A 54 7.05 6.88 2.67
N LEU A 55 7.29 5.62 2.31
CA LEU A 55 8.59 5.16 1.77
C LEU A 55 8.90 5.73 0.38
N GLY A 56 7.90 6.31 -0.29
CA GLY A 56 8.05 6.99 -1.57
C GLY A 56 7.82 6.05 -2.76
N ASP A 57 7.15 6.58 -3.76
CA ASP A 57 6.62 5.80 -4.89
C ASP A 57 7.70 5.14 -5.74
N VAL A 58 8.85 5.82 -5.90
CA VAL A 58 10.02 5.30 -6.63
C VAL A 58 10.59 4.05 -5.95
N ASN A 59 10.75 4.09 -4.63
CA ASN A 59 11.28 2.96 -3.86
C ASN A 59 10.32 1.77 -3.93
N ILE A 60 9.02 2.03 -3.71
CA ILE A 60 7.97 1.02 -3.82
C ILE A 60 7.97 0.39 -5.21
N TRP A 61 8.04 1.20 -6.27
CA TRP A 61 8.10 0.74 -7.65
C TRP A 61 9.34 -0.14 -7.91
N ASN A 62 10.51 0.25 -7.43
CA ASN A 62 11.74 -0.52 -7.61
C ASN A 62 11.64 -1.92 -6.98
N TRP A 63 11.04 -2.02 -5.79
CA TRP A 63 10.84 -3.32 -5.14
C TRP A 63 9.77 -4.15 -5.85
N VAL A 64 8.65 -3.54 -6.26
CA VAL A 64 7.59 -4.27 -6.96
C VAL A 64 8.08 -4.78 -8.32
N SER A 65 8.78 -3.95 -9.09
CA SER A 65 9.33 -4.29 -10.41
C SER A 65 10.53 -5.24 -10.36
N LYS A 66 11.01 -5.60 -9.16
CA LYS A 66 12.22 -6.42 -8.94
C LYS A 66 13.51 -5.78 -9.47
N ASN A 67 13.51 -4.46 -9.67
CA ASN A 67 14.72 -3.72 -10.01
C ASN A 67 15.68 -3.67 -8.82
N GLU A 68 15.14 -3.72 -7.61
CA GLU A 68 15.91 -3.79 -6.37
C GLU A 68 15.44 -4.95 -5.47
N THR A 69 16.34 -5.40 -4.61
CA THR A 69 16.01 -6.40 -3.59
C THR A 69 15.18 -5.73 -2.50
N THR A 70 14.12 -6.42 -2.06
CA THR A 70 13.29 -5.94 -0.95
C THR A 70 14.13 -5.89 0.33
N PRO A 71 14.27 -4.73 1.00
CA PRO A 71 15.00 -4.61 2.25
C PRO A 71 14.36 -5.43 3.37
N PHE A 72 15.11 -5.62 4.45
CA PHE A 72 14.51 -6.03 5.71
C PHE A 72 13.67 -4.86 6.26
N PHE A 73 12.40 -5.14 6.55
CA PHE A 73 11.51 -4.22 7.23
C PHE A 73 11.13 -4.80 8.58
N GLU A 74 11.13 -3.98 9.63
CA GLU A 74 10.62 -4.38 10.94
C GLU A 74 9.13 -4.73 10.85
N ASP A 75 8.35 -3.94 10.11
CA ASP A 75 6.96 -4.22 9.79
C ASP A 75 6.85 -5.21 8.61
N GLN A 76 6.55 -6.47 8.93
CA GLN A 76 6.40 -7.54 7.95
C GLN A 76 5.25 -7.32 6.95
N ASN A 77 4.30 -6.44 7.27
CA ASN A 77 3.22 -6.10 6.33
C ASN A 77 3.77 -5.45 5.04
N TYR A 78 4.93 -4.79 5.10
CA TYR A 78 5.51 -4.15 3.93
C TYR A 78 5.91 -5.18 2.87
N VAL A 79 6.55 -6.27 3.30
CA VAL A 79 6.90 -7.39 2.42
C VAL A 79 5.63 -8.02 1.84
N LYS A 80 4.60 -8.21 2.67
CA LYS A 80 3.29 -8.69 2.21
C LYS A 80 2.70 -7.78 1.12
N PHE A 81 2.72 -6.46 1.30
CA PHE A 81 2.19 -5.52 0.30
C PHE A 81 2.95 -5.59 -1.02
N ILE A 82 4.28 -5.64 -0.96
CA ILE A 82 5.14 -5.78 -2.15
C ILE A 82 4.81 -7.08 -2.91
N LEU A 83 4.67 -8.20 -2.20
CA LEU A 83 4.33 -9.49 -2.81
C LEU A 83 2.92 -9.49 -3.42
N LEU A 84 1.95 -8.89 -2.75
CA LEU A 84 0.58 -8.75 -3.27
C LEU A 84 0.53 -7.84 -4.50
N MET A 85 1.35 -6.78 -4.56
CA MET A 85 1.46 -5.92 -5.74
C MET A 85 2.10 -6.65 -6.93
N ARG A 86 3.10 -7.51 -6.70
CA ARG A 86 3.73 -8.31 -7.76
C ARG A 86 2.79 -9.31 -8.45
N ASN A 87 1.74 -9.75 -7.75
CA ASN A 87 0.82 -10.80 -8.22
C ASN A 87 -0.48 -10.25 -8.86
N ASN A 88 -0.51 -8.96 -9.22
CA ASN A 88 -1.76 -8.19 -9.41
C ASN A 88 -1.91 -7.57 -10.80
#